data_AF-A0A949TV44-F1
#
_entry.id   AF-A0A949TV44-F1
#
_cell.length_a   1.000
_cell.length_b   1.000
_cell.length_c   1.000
_cell.angle_alpha   90.00
_cell.angle_beta   90.00
_cell.angle_gamma   90.00
#
_symmetry.space_group_name_H-M   'P 1'
#
loop_
_entity.id
_entity.type
_entity.pdbx_description
1 polymer ?
#
loop_
_entity_poly.entity_id
_entity_poly.type
_entity_poly.pdbx_seq_one_letter_code
_entity_poly.pdbx_strand_id
1 'polypeptide(L)'
;MTFLLGGPNKTDSATVTGTNWSSLNPVGNLSTRALSSVARSNVLANPATVLIDYGKPRATRVAALIGDNISIAGQYRVRGLATYTQDDTRTNYIRWSDTQGVGQPGGPNNTANITITGGIDDPFGGQDAFRYSLAADSGGANFLRLTLDSLPLDGTGEDVSVGFWARLVTLPAGLATGNPRCDVQDGAPIIQYVDQLVLNEWVYIEGTGNRTSPATLTFLDLINNVNTSGLADPLVIDFADIQVQKASSISPLIKTAGAAASRVAGEYVDYRAPLYDTGFIDRWGSTVPSELLEWEDDNFWDGKPLQEDIERFPQNLIHVVPAPIQARYWQIDLTDPSNPAGYIEAGRLFIGNAYQPPHSPRSGLRLGYETRTTVTTAIGGAEFFDRREGYRVARFDLPVLDRDEALAALLDLQREVGIDGEVLLVIDADDAQNLQRQSFRGRFRSLEPLVYIAAGYAEQTFEIKELQ
;
A
#
# COMPACT_ATOMS: atom_id res chain seq x y z
N MET A 1 -9.35 27.15 -5.31
CA MET A 1 -10.46 26.35 -5.86
C MET A 1 -9.95 25.49 -6.99
N THR A 2 -9.72 24.24 -6.65
CA THR A 2 -9.29 23.22 -7.61
C THR A 2 -10.50 22.36 -7.97
N PHE A 3 -11.15 22.68 -9.09
CA PHE A 3 -12.29 21.92 -9.61
C PHE A 3 -11.82 20.79 -10.53
N LEU A 4 -12.34 19.58 -10.36
CA LEU A 4 -12.05 18.45 -11.25
C LEU A 4 -13.29 17.65 -11.62
N LEU A 5 -13.30 17.17 -12.86
CA LEU A 5 -14.20 16.14 -13.34
C LEU A 5 -13.40 14.86 -13.63
N GLY A 6 -13.49 13.90 -12.71
CA GLY A 6 -12.85 12.60 -12.79
C GLY A 6 -13.65 11.60 -13.61
N GLY A 7 -12.97 10.85 -14.48
CA GLY A 7 -13.62 9.76 -15.22
C GLY A 7 -12.85 9.29 -16.45
N PRO A 8 -13.25 8.13 -17.01
CA PRO A 8 -14.15 7.15 -16.38
C PRO A 8 -13.46 6.44 -15.21
N ASN A 9 -14.25 5.80 -14.34
CA ASN A 9 -13.71 4.90 -13.32
C ASN A 9 -12.94 3.74 -13.97
N LYS A 10 -11.64 3.61 -13.68
CA LYS A 10 -10.76 2.58 -14.24
C LYS A 10 -10.70 1.31 -13.38
N THR A 11 -11.30 1.30 -12.18
CA THR A 11 -11.35 0.13 -11.28
C THR A 11 -11.87 -1.12 -11.99
N ASP A 12 -12.96 -1.01 -12.77
CA ASP A 12 -13.58 -2.13 -13.48
C ASP A 12 -12.65 -2.75 -14.55
N SER A 13 -11.64 -2.00 -15.01
CA SER A 13 -10.64 -2.44 -16.00
C SER A 13 -9.28 -2.79 -15.40
N ALA A 14 -9.13 -2.64 -14.08
CA ALA A 14 -7.90 -2.88 -13.35
C ALA A 14 -8.01 -4.19 -12.55
N THR A 15 -6.85 -4.76 -12.22
CA THR A 15 -6.81 -5.87 -11.25
C THR A 15 -6.67 -5.27 -9.86
N VAL A 16 -7.63 -5.57 -8.98
CA VAL A 16 -7.63 -5.09 -7.59
C VAL A 16 -7.34 -6.25 -6.65
N THR A 17 -6.24 -6.15 -5.91
CA THR A 17 -5.82 -7.10 -4.88
C THR A 17 -5.47 -6.35 -3.59
N GLY A 18 -5.03 -7.06 -2.55
CA GLY A 18 -4.76 -6.42 -1.26
C GLY A 18 -4.44 -7.41 -0.15
N THR A 19 -3.92 -6.91 0.96
CA THR A 19 -3.63 -7.66 2.19
C THR A 19 -4.48 -7.14 3.37
N ASN A 20 -4.67 -7.99 4.38
CA ASN A 20 -5.48 -7.73 5.57
C ASN A 20 -6.99 -7.55 5.33
N TRP A 21 -7.55 -8.21 4.31
CA TRP A 21 -8.99 -8.24 4.03
C TRP A 21 -9.64 -9.56 4.39
N SER A 22 -10.90 -9.52 4.83
CA SER A 22 -11.72 -10.67 5.18
C SER A 22 -12.00 -11.56 3.98
N SER A 23 -12.00 -12.88 4.18
CA SER A 23 -12.39 -13.83 3.15
C SER A 23 -13.89 -13.78 2.81
N LEU A 24 -14.73 -13.32 3.74
CA LEU A 24 -16.17 -13.17 3.53
C LEU A 24 -16.53 -11.86 2.79
N ASN A 25 -15.73 -10.82 3.01
CA ASN A 25 -15.89 -9.50 2.42
C ASN A 25 -14.55 -9.05 1.81
N PRO A 26 -14.10 -9.72 0.73
CA PRO A 26 -12.76 -9.55 0.18
C PRO A 26 -12.56 -8.20 -0.49
N VAL A 27 -11.30 -7.78 -0.63
CA VAL A 27 -10.91 -6.53 -1.34
C VAL A 27 -11.48 -6.43 -2.76
N GLY A 28 -11.71 -7.57 -3.42
CA GLY A 28 -12.31 -7.62 -4.76
C GLY A 28 -13.72 -7.04 -4.81
N ASN A 29 -14.42 -6.92 -3.68
CA ASN A 29 -15.73 -6.27 -3.60
C ASN A 29 -15.65 -4.77 -3.97
N LEU A 30 -14.50 -4.11 -3.80
CA LEU A 30 -14.29 -2.72 -4.20
C LEU A 30 -14.45 -2.49 -5.71
N SER A 31 -14.33 -3.53 -6.53
CA SER A 31 -14.55 -3.46 -7.98
C SER A 31 -16.02 -3.67 -8.38
N THR A 32 -16.90 -4.00 -7.44
CA THR A 32 -18.32 -4.22 -7.72
C THR A 32 -19.10 -2.91 -7.68
N ARG A 33 -20.12 -2.76 -8.53
CA ARG A 33 -20.92 -1.52 -8.62
C ARG A 33 -21.89 -1.33 -7.45
N ALA A 34 -22.30 -2.43 -6.81
CA ALA A 34 -23.24 -2.40 -5.71
C ALA A 34 -22.53 -2.02 -4.42
N LEU A 35 -22.88 -0.87 -3.83
CA LEU A 35 -22.27 -0.41 -2.57
C LEU A 35 -22.53 -1.35 -1.38
N SER A 36 -23.56 -2.18 -1.45
CA SER A 36 -23.85 -3.21 -0.44
C SER A 36 -22.83 -4.35 -0.41
N SER A 37 -22.08 -4.54 -1.50
CA SER A 37 -21.00 -5.52 -1.57
C SER A 37 -19.72 -4.86 -1.07
N VAL A 38 -19.51 -4.94 0.24
CA VAL A 38 -18.45 -4.22 0.93
C VAL A 38 -17.18 -5.05 1.06
N ALA A 39 -16.01 -4.41 1.03
CA ALA A 39 -14.76 -5.02 1.46
C ALA A 39 -14.51 -4.67 2.93
N ARG A 40 -14.10 -5.64 3.76
CA ARG A 40 -13.81 -5.43 5.19
C ARG A 40 -12.41 -5.88 5.58
N SER A 41 -11.71 -5.11 6.39
CA SER A 41 -10.40 -5.48 6.92
C SER A 41 -10.49 -6.49 8.07
N ASN A 42 -9.43 -7.26 8.30
CA ASN A 42 -9.34 -8.27 9.38
C ASN A 42 -8.75 -7.74 10.68
N VAL A 43 -7.87 -6.72 10.59
CA VAL A 43 -7.07 -6.23 11.71
C VAL A 43 -6.89 -4.73 11.54
N LEU A 44 -7.12 -3.96 12.61
CA LEU A 44 -7.03 -2.50 12.59
C LEU A 44 -5.60 -1.95 12.77
N ALA A 45 -4.69 -2.75 13.36
CA ALA A 45 -3.34 -2.32 13.74
C ALA A 45 -2.30 -2.38 12.61
N ASN A 46 -2.56 -3.15 11.54
CA ASN A 46 -1.73 -3.20 10.35
C ASN A 46 -2.50 -2.59 9.18
N PRO A 47 -1.86 -1.80 8.31
CA PRO A 47 -2.59 -1.18 7.21
C PRO A 47 -3.29 -2.23 6.34
N ALA A 48 -4.58 -2.04 6.09
CA ALA A 48 -5.27 -2.76 5.03
C ALA A 48 -4.81 -2.15 3.70
N THR A 49 -4.27 -2.98 2.81
CA THR A 49 -3.68 -2.51 1.56
C THR A 49 -4.62 -2.80 0.39
N VAL A 50 -4.85 -1.82 -0.47
CA VAL A 50 -5.54 -1.99 -1.76
C VAL A 50 -4.51 -1.74 -2.85
N LEU A 51 -4.21 -2.76 -3.64
CA LEU A 51 -3.35 -2.68 -4.80
C LEU A 51 -4.19 -2.67 -6.07
N ILE A 52 -3.90 -1.73 -6.95
CA ILE A 52 -4.50 -1.60 -8.27
C ILE A 52 -3.41 -1.78 -9.32
N ASP A 53 -3.53 -2.78 -10.19
CA ASP A 53 -2.70 -2.93 -11.40
C ASP A 53 -3.53 -2.61 -12.65
N TYR A 54 -3.14 -1.58 -13.39
CA TYR A 54 -3.74 -1.23 -14.67
C TYR A 54 -3.29 -2.12 -15.85
N GLY A 55 -2.34 -3.02 -15.63
CA GLY A 55 -1.65 -3.84 -16.63
C GLY A 55 -0.62 -3.08 -17.48
N LYS A 56 -0.77 -1.75 -17.56
CA LYS A 56 0.13 -0.82 -18.25
C LYS A 56 0.08 0.56 -17.58
N PRO A 57 1.11 1.42 -17.73
CA PRO A 57 1.06 2.78 -17.20
C PRO A 57 -0.16 3.56 -17.73
N ARG A 58 -0.89 4.21 -16.82
CA ARG A 58 -2.04 5.08 -17.13
C ARG A 58 -2.00 6.33 -16.26
N ALA A 59 -2.49 7.43 -16.81
CA ALA A 59 -2.59 8.69 -16.09
C ALA A 59 -3.69 8.55 -15.04
N THR A 60 -3.35 8.88 -13.79
CA THR A 60 -4.31 8.90 -12.68
C THR A 60 -4.15 10.19 -11.92
N ARG A 61 -5.29 10.78 -11.55
CA ARG A 61 -5.35 12.06 -10.86
C ARG A 61 -6.30 12.03 -9.66
N VAL A 62 -7.26 11.13 -9.64
CA VAL A 62 -8.19 10.98 -8.52
C VAL A 62 -8.31 9.53 -8.11
N ALA A 63 -8.39 9.31 -6.80
CA ALA A 63 -8.73 8.04 -6.19
C ALA A 63 -9.77 8.30 -5.10
N ALA A 64 -10.79 7.47 -4.99
CA ALA A 64 -11.79 7.59 -3.94
C ALA A 64 -12.29 6.22 -3.47
N LEU A 65 -12.44 6.06 -2.15
CA LEU A 65 -13.17 4.95 -1.54
C LEU A 65 -14.55 5.45 -1.16
N ILE A 66 -15.57 4.76 -1.64
CA ILE A 66 -16.97 5.15 -1.50
C ILE A 66 -17.64 4.27 -0.45
N GLY A 67 -18.36 4.89 0.47
CA GLY A 67 -19.03 4.23 1.58
C GLY A 67 -18.05 3.65 2.59
N ASP A 68 -17.03 4.43 2.99
CA ASP A 68 -16.06 4.00 4.00
C ASP A 68 -16.59 4.12 5.44
N ASN A 69 -15.91 3.52 6.42
CA ASN A 69 -16.23 3.71 7.85
C ASN A 69 -15.03 4.22 8.66
N ILE A 70 -14.06 4.87 7.99
CA ILE A 70 -12.79 5.26 8.61
C ILE A 70 -13.05 6.41 9.60
N SER A 71 -12.61 6.20 10.84
CA SER A 71 -12.79 7.13 11.96
C SER A 71 -11.95 8.40 11.81
N ILE A 72 -12.19 9.39 12.68
CA ILE A 72 -11.40 10.64 12.77
C ILE A 72 -9.91 10.43 13.07
N ALA A 73 -9.57 9.28 13.66
CA ALA A 73 -8.20 8.87 13.95
C ALA A 73 -7.57 8.05 12.81
N GLY A 74 -8.38 7.64 11.83
CA GLY A 74 -7.92 6.86 10.70
C GLY A 74 -7.04 7.66 9.76
N GLN A 75 -6.07 6.98 9.18
CA GLN A 75 -5.11 7.54 8.24
C GLN A 75 -5.07 6.69 6.98
N TYR A 76 -4.68 7.33 5.89
CA TYR A 76 -4.47 6.65 4.62
C TYR A 76 -3.20 7.14 3.94
N ARG A 77 -2.67 6.32 3.03
CA ARG A 77 -1.54 6.66 2.18
C ARG A 77 -1.82 6.23 0.76
N VAL A 78 -1.48 7.06 -0.22
CA VAL A 78 -1.65 6.75 -1.64
C VAL A 78 -0.29 6.79 -2.32
N ARG A 79 0.01 5.72 -3.06
CA ARG A 79 1.27 5.58 -3.81
C ARG A 79 1.02 5.23 -5.27
N GLY A 80 1.75 5.87 -6.17
CA GLY A 80 1.81 5.54 -7.59
C GLY A 80 3.18 4.96 -7.92
N LEU A 81 3.21 3.78 -8.56
CA LEU A 81 4.45 3.06 -8.86
C LEU A 81 4.53 2.64 -10.34
N ALA A 82 5.73 2.76 -10.92
CA ALA A 82 6.03 2.24 -12.26
C ALA A 82 6.11 0.70 -12.24
N THR A 83 6.69 0.16 -11.17
CA THR A 83 6.86 -1.25 -10.88
C THR A 83 6.37 -1.50 -9.47
N TYR A 84 5.65 -2.59 -9.25
CA TYR A 84 5.22 -3.01 -7.93
C TYR A 84 5.76 -4.39 -7.64
N THR A 85 6.45 -4.50 -6.51
CA THR A 85 6.87 -5.76 -5.90
C THR A 85 6.16 -5.78 -4.55
N GLN A 86 5.33 -6.79 -4.30
CA GLN A 86 4.47 -6.85 -3.12
C GLN A 86 5.30 -7.22 -1.89
N ASP A 87 5.88 -6.25 -1.18
CA ASP A 87 6.45 -6.49 0.15
C ASP A 87 6.51 -5.19 0.97
N ASP A 88 5.33 -4.63 1.27
CA ASP A 88 5.20 -3.53 2.25
C ASP A 88 4.29 -3.93 3.40
N THR A 89 4.67 -5.04 4.05
CA THR A 89 4.30 -5.27 5.44
C THR A 89 5.57 -5.61 6.19
N ARG A 90 5.96 -4.76 7.15
CA ARG A 90 7.06 -4.97 8.11
C ARG A 90 6.84 -6.18 9.04
N THR A 91 6.11 -7.20 8.61
CA THR A 91 5.82 -8.41 9.37
C THR A 91 5.43 -9.50 8.38
N ASN A 92 6.37 -10.35 7.96
CA ASN A 92 6.03 -11.67 7.40
C ASN A 92 7.14 -12.68 7.61
N TYR A 93 6.88 -13.51 8.61
CA TYR A 93 7.52 -14.77 8.95
C TYR A 93 7.16 -15.82 7.89
N ILE A 94 8.13 -16.55 7.31
CA ILE A 94 7.84 -17.69 6.42
C ILE A 94 8.71 -18.90 6.74
N ARG A 95 8.00 -20.01 6.95
CA ARG A 95 8.45 -21.37 7.26
C ARG A 95 9.05 -22.06 6.03
N TRP A 96 9.93 -23.03 6.29
CA TRP A 96 10.60 -23.82 5.25
C TRP A 96 9.80 -24.89 4.53
N SER A 97 10.24 -25.16 3.29
CA SER A 97 10.46 -26.52 2.78
C SER A 97 11.56 -26.53 1.70
N ASP A 98 12.32 -27.63 1.64
CA ASP A 98 13.55 -27.93 0.87
C ASP A 98 13.47 -27.92 -0.68
N THR A 99 12.50 -27.22 -1.26
CA THR A 99 12.32 -27.18 -2.72
C THR A 99 12.90 -25.88 -3.28
N GLN A 100 13.89 -25.98 -4.17
CA GLN A 100 14.28 -24.88 -5.06
C GLN A 100 13.01 -24.37 -5.78
N GLY A 101 12.58 -23.15 -5.47
CA GLY A 101 11.39 -22.52 -6.08
C GLY A 101 10.24 -22.15 -5.12
N VAL A 102 10.40 -22.21 -3.80
CA VAL A 102 9.35 -21.73 -2.89
C VAL A 102 9.55 -20.24 -2.63
N GLY A 103 8.79 -19.43 -3.34
CA GLY A 103 8.81 -17.98 -3.21
C GLY A 103 8.33 -17.48 -1.86
N GLN A 104 8.72 -16.25 -1.54
CA GLN A 104 7.84 -15.45 -0.69
C GLN A 104 6.51 -15.25 -1.43
N PRO A 105 5.37 -15.30 -0.73
CA PRO A 105 4.10 -14.84 -1.23
C PRO A 105 4.20 -13.32 -1.39
N GLY A 106 4.59 -12.86 -2.58
CA GLY A 106 4.52 -11.44 -2.92
C GLY A 106 5.43 -10.95 -4.05
N GLY A 107 6.62 -11.53 -4.26
CA GLY A 107 7.50 -11.13 -5.36
C GLY A 107 7.55 -12.16 -6.49
N PRO A 108 7.76 -11.76 -7.77
CA PRO A 108 8.48 -12.64 -8.67
C PRO A 108 9.88 -12.83 -8.08
N ASN A 109 10.15 -14.01 -7.55
CA ASN A 109 11.46 -14.37 -7.02
C ASN A 109 12.50 -14.17 -8.12
N ASN A 110 13.39 -13.19 -7.98
CA ASN A 110 14.65 -13.27 -8.71
C ASN A 110 15.68 -14.06 -7.89
N THR A 111 15.30 -15.26 -7.47
CA THR A 111 16.24 -16.30 -7.01
C THR A 111 17.17 -16.76 -8.14
N ALA A 112 17.04 -16.24 -9.37
CA ALA A 112 17.93 -16.60 -10.47
C ALA A 112 19.41 -16.36 -10.15
N ASN A 113 19.69 -15.44 -9.23
CA ASN A 113 21.04 -15.07 -8.84
C ASN A 113 21.52 -15.72 -7.53
N ILE A 114 20.64 -16.39 -6.76
CA ILE A 114 21.02 -17.01 -5.47
C ILE A 114 20.84 -18.52 -5.56
N THR A 115 21.90 -19.28 -5.22
CA THR A 115 21.86 -20.74 -5.14
C THR A 115 22.26 -21.21 -3.75
N ILE A 116 21.47 -22.12 -3.17
CA ILE A 116 21.82 -22.87 -1.96
C ILE A 116 22.03 -24.33 -2.32
N THR A 117 23.21 -24.86 -2.03
CA THR A 117 23.61 -26.25 -2.31
C THR A 117 23.93 -26.97 -1.01
N GLY A 118 23.21 -28.04 -0.68
CA GLY A 118 23.54 -28.92 0.44
C GLY A 118 24.55 -30.01 0.05
N GLY A 119 24.94 -30.85 1.01
CA GLY A 119 25.89 -31.95 0.77
C GLY A 119 27.33 -31.46 0.63
N ILE A 120 27.66 -30.35 1.29
CA ILE A 120 29.01 -29.78 1.30
C ILE A 120 29.77 -30.38 2.48
N ASP A 121 31.06 -30.65 2.31
CA ASP A 121 31.92 -31.16 3.38
C ASP A 121 31.97 -30.18 4.55
N ASP A 122 31.61 -30.65 5.74
CA ASP A 122 31.61 -29.88 6.98
C ASP A 122 32.99 -29.93 7.69
N PRO A 123 33.27 -29.06 8.68
CA PRO A 123 34.57 -29.04 9.36
C PRO A 123 34.84 -30.28 10.23
N PHE A 124 33.85 -31.15 10.42
CA PHE A 124 33.93 -32.34 11.27
C PHE A 124 34.08 -33.63 10.46
N GLY A 125 34.23 -33.53 9.14
CA GLY A 125 34.44 -34.65 8.23
C GLY A 125 33.16 -35.33 7.73
N GLY A 126 32.00 -34.71 7.92
CA GLY A 126 30.73 -35.10 7.31
C GLY A 126 30.38 -34.27 6.07
N GLN A 127 29.12 -34.35 5.64
CA GLN A 127 28.57 -33.58 4.50
C GLN A 127 27.38 -32.72 4.93
N ASP A 128 27.36 -32.31 6.19
CA ASP A 128 26.23 -31.58 6.75
C ASP A 128 26.31 -30.07 6.47
N ALA A 129 27.33 -29.56 5.76
CA ALA A 129 27.41 -28.14 5.42
C ALA A 129 26.56 -27.76 4.20
N PHE A 130 26.37 -26.46 3.99
CA PHE A 130 25.76 -25.92 2.77
C PHE A 130 26.54 -24.75 2.19
N ARG A 131 26.40 -24.58 0.89
CA ARG A 131 26.96 -23.47 0.11
C ARG A 131 25.88 -22.46 -0.19
N TYR A 132 26.16 -21.19 0.08
CA TYR A 132 25.44 -20.05 -0.46
C TYR A 132 26.23 -19.46 -1.63
N SER A 133 25.58 -19.19 -2.75
CA SER A 133 26.17 -18.51 -3.90
C SER A 133 25.26 -17.36 -4.34
N LEU A 134 25.83 -16.16 -4.43
CA LEU A 134 25.21 -14.97 -5.01
C LEU A 134 25.96 -14.62 -6.30
N ALA A 135 25.25 -14.52 -7.41
CA ALA A 135 25.82 -14.26 -8.73
C ALA A 135 26.53 -12.89 -8.79
N ALA A 136 27.48 -12.79 -9.72
CA ALA A 136 28.07 -11.52 -10.12
C ALA A 136 26.98 -10.58 -10.66
N ASP A 137 27.20 -9.27 -10.55
CA ASP A 137 26.29 -8.22 -11.03
C ASP A 137 24.82 -8.39 -10.60
N SER A 138 24.61 -8.89 -9.37
CA SER A 138 23.26 -8.98 -8.82
C SER A 138 22.83 -7.62 -8.28
N GLY A 139 21.72 -7.09 -8.81
CA GLY A 139 21.05 -5.92 -8.26
C GLY A 139 20.53 -6.15 -6.83
N GLY A 140 20.10 -5.06 -6.18
CA GLY A 140 19.44 -5.10 -4.88
C GLY A 140 20.34 -5.47 -3.69
N ALA A 141 19.76 -5.45 -2.50
CA ALA A 141 20.43 -5.85 -1.26
C ALA A 141 20.04 -7.29 -0.91
N ASN A 142 20.95 -8.24 -0.95
CA ASN A 142 20.66 -9.67 -0.81
C ASN A 142 20.82 -10.14 0.64
N PHE A 143 20.01 -11.14 1.04
CA PHE A 143 20.03 -11.71 2.37
C PHE A 143 19.94 -13.26 2.39
N LEU A 144 20.43 -13.85 3.48
CA LEU A 144 20.27 -15.26 3.85
C LEU A 144 19.79 -15.31 5.30
N ARG A 145 18.53 -15.69 5.51
CA ARG A 145 17.83 -15.76 6.79
C ARG A 145 17.66 -17.21 7.23
N LEU A 146 17.89 -17.50 8.50
CA LEU A 146 17.57 -18.75 9.16
C LEU A 146 16.43 -18.51 10.15
N THR A 147 15.38 -19.32 10.08
CA THR A 147 14.35 -19.38 11.12
C THR A 147 14.89 -20.15 12.32
N LEU A 148 14.66 -19.59 13.50
CA LEU A 148 14.95 -20.22 14.77
C LEU A 148 13.66 -20.81 15.34
N ASP A 149 13.75 -21.96 16.00
CA ASP A 149 12.73 -22.31 16.99
C ASP A 149 12.73 -21.21 18.04
N SER A 150 11.53 -20.77 18.46
CA SER A 150 11.37 -19.60 19.32
C SER A 150 12.32 -19.63 20.51
N LEU A 151 13.26 -18.69 20.56
CA LEU A 151 14.22 -18.56 21.65
C LEU A 151 13.83 -17.34 22.50
N PRO A 152 13.20 -17.53 23.67
CA PRO A 152 12.69 -16.41 24.48
C PRO A 152 13.83 -15.62 25.13
N LEU A 153 13.67 -14.29 25.13
CA LEU A 153 14.48 -13.31 25.86
C LEU A 153 13.75 -12.84 27.11
N ASP A 154 14.48 -12.51 28.18
CA ASP A 154 13.85 -12.06 29.45
C ASP A 154 13.60 -10.53 29.46
N GLY A 155 13.95 -9.81 28.38
CA GLY A 155 13.62 -8.41 28.19
C GLY A 155 14.46 -7.70 27.13
N THR A 156 14.37 -6.35 27.10
CA THR A 156 15.29 -5.49 26.34
C THR A 156 16.59 -5.30 27.13
N GLY A 157 17.73 -5.30 26.45
CA GLY A 157 19.04 -5.05 27.06
C GLY A 157 19.86 -6.32 27.36
N GLU A 158 19.52 -7.45 26.75
CA GLU A 158 20.20 -8.74 26.98
C GLU A 158 21.27 -9.02 25.92
N ASP A 159 22.37 -9.63 26.35
CA ASP A 159 23.43 -10.07 25.44
C ASP A 159 23.05 -11.39 24.76
N VAL A 160 23.07 -11.36 23.43
CA VAL A 160 22.87 -12.52 22.55
C VAL A 160 24.19 -12.80 21.85
N SER A 161 24.60 -14.07 21.85
CA SER A 161 25.78 -14.55 21.16
C SER A 161 25.37 -15.43 19.99
N VAL A 162 26.04 -15.28 18.85
CA VAL A 162 25.84 -16.11 17.67
C VAL A 162 27.18 -16.75 17.30
N GLY A 163 27.15 -18.05 17.04
CA GLY A 163 28.31 -18.83 16.63
C GLY A 163 27.99 -19.66 15.39
N PHE A 164 28.90 -19.71 14.42
CA PHE A 164 28.79 -20.57 13.24
C PHE A 164 30.15 -20.83 12.60
N TRP A 165 30.26 -21.94 11.88
CA TRP A 165 31.40 -22.20 11.01
C TRP A 165 31.15 -21.62 9.62
N ALA A 166 32.16 -20.99 9.05
CA ALA A 166 32.12 -20.46 7.69
C ALA A 166 33.42 -20.74 6.93
N ARG A 167 33.32 -20.88 5.62
CA ARG A 167 34.46 -21.03 4.70
C ARG A 167 34.21 -20.18 3.45
N LEU A 168 35.17 -19.34 3.08
CA LEU A 168 35.06 -18.56 1.85
C LEU A 168 35.41 -19.42 0.64
N VAL A 169 34.63 -19.33 -0.42
CA VAL A 169 34.90 -20.01 -1.70
C VAL A 169 35.22 -18.99 -2.78
N THR A 170 34.50 -17.86 -2.80
CA THR A 170 34.77 -16.74 -3.71
C THR A 170 34.36 -15.44 -3.06
N LEU A 171 35.27 -14.46 -3.06
CA LEU A 171 35.01 -13.09 -2.61
C LEU A 171 35.15 -12.15 -3.81
N PRO A 172 34.10 -11.41 -4.19
CA PRO A 172 34.21 -10.51 -5.32
C PRO A 172 35.07 -9.29 -5.00
N ALA A 173 35.95 -8.95 -5.94
CA ALA A 173 36.74 -7.74 -5.84
C ALA A 173 35.83 -6.50 -5.87
N GLY A 174 35.98 -5.61 -4.89
CA GLY A 174 35.16 -4.40 -4.78
C GLY A 174 33.90 -4.55 -3.92
N LEU A 175 33.70 -5.69 -3.24
CA LEU A 175 32.66 -5.81 -2.22
C LEU A 175 32.87 -4.75 -1.12
N ALA A 176 31.78 -4.12 -0.69
CA ALA A 176 31.83 -3.06 0.31
C ALA A 176 32.43 -3.56 1.64
N THR A 177 33.26 -2.72 2.28
CA THR A 177 33.92 -3.06 3.55
C THR A 177 32.89 -3.41 4.63
N GLY A 178 33.13 -4.52 5.34
CA GLY A 178 32.25 -5.02 6.38
C GLY A 178 31.07 -5.87 5.91
N ASN A 179 30.98 -6.19 4.60
CA ASN A 179 30.02 -7.15 4.04
C ASN A 179 30.72 -8.46 3.62
N PRO A 180 30.06 -9.63 3.78
CA PRO A 180 28.77 -9.83 4.43
C PRO A 180 28.80 -9.59 5.94
N ARG A 181 27.62 -9.26 6.48
CA ARG A 181 27.36 -9.15 7.92
C ARG A 181 26.22 -10.09 8.32
N CYS A 182 26.32 -10.57 9.55
CA CYS A 182 25.32 -11.39 10.21
C CYS A 182 24.63 -10.53 11.28
N ASP A 183 23.31 -10.71 11.44
CA ASP A 183 22.57 -10.07 12.52
C ASP A 183 21.40 -10.92 13.02
N VAL A 184 20.90 -10.60 14.21
CA VAL A 184 19.77 -11.33 14.80
C VAL A 184 18.53 -10.48 14.82
N GLN A 185 17.51 -10.93 14.09
CA GLN A 185 16.22 -10.24 13.99
C GLN A 185 16.34 -8.75 13.66
N ASP A 186 17.14 -8.42 12.64
CA ASP A 186 17.42 -7.05 12.19
C ASP A 186 17.94 -6.14 13.34
N GLY A 187 18.67 -6.73 14.29
CA GLY A 187 19.17 -6.11 15.51
C GLY A 187 20.55 -6.64 15.95
N ALA A 188 20.97 -6.38 17.18
CA ALA A 188 22.27 -6.85 17.69
C ALA A 188 22.26 -8.35 18.10
N PRO A 189 23.40 -9.07 18.03
CA PRO A 189 24.71 -8.65 17.51
C PRO A 189 24.71 -8.39 16.01
N ILE A 190 25.46 -7.37 15.58
CA ILE A 190 25.86 -7.20 14.18
C ILE A 190 27.30 -7.69 14.06
N ILE A 191 27.50 -8.80 13.38
CA ILE A 191 28.79 -9.44 13.21
C ILE A 191 29.25 -9.20 11.78
N GLN A 192 30.25 -8.33 11.59
CA GLN A 192 30.95 -8.20 10.32
C GLN A 192 32.06 -9.25 10.31
N TYR A 193 31.90 -10.30 9.51
CA TYR A 193 32.77 -11.47 9.58
C TYR A 193 33.56 -11.71 8.29
N VAL A 194 33.40 -10.88 7.26
CA VAL A 194 34.12 -11.04 5.98
C VAL A 194 35.63 -11.09 6.16
N ASP A 195 36.19 -10.24 7.01
CA ASP A 195 37.64 -10.15 7.25
C ASP A 195 38.19 -11.34 8.04
N GLN A 196 37.31 -12.15 8.63
CA GLN A 196 37.66 -13.37 9.36
C GLN A 196 37.65 -14.60 8.45
N LEU A 197 37.02 -14.52 7.27
CA LEU A 197 36.90 -15.67 6.38
C LEU A 197 38.23 -15.97 5.68
N VAL A 198 38.53 -17.26 5.57
CA VAL A 198 39.72 -17.75 4.87
C VAL A 198 39.30 -18.54 3.63
N LEU A 199 39.99 -18.30 2.52
CA LEU A 199 39.70 -18.96 1.25
C LEU A 199 39.94 -20.46 1.37
N ASN A 200 38.87 -21.24 1.15
CA ASN A 200 38.81 -22.70 1.21
C ASN A 200 39.18 -23.33 2.55
N GLU A 201 39.18 -22.56 3.65
CA GLU A 201 39.40 -23.07 5.00
C GLU A 201 38.21 -22.75 5.92
N TRP A 202 37.86 -23.70 6.79
CA TRP A 202 36.81 -23.52 7.78
C TRP A 202 37.31 -22.71 8.96
N VAL A 203 36.59 -21.63 9.29
CA VAL A 203 36.82 -20.79 10.47
C VAL A 203 35.56 -20.74 11.32
N TYR A 204 35.73 -20.69 12.64
CA TYR A 204 34.62 -20.47 13.56
C TYR A 204 34.45 -18.96 13.81
N ILE A 205 33.25 -18.46 13.53
CA ILE A 205 32.87 -17.06 13.71
C ILE A 205 31.98 -16.97 14.94
N GLU A 206 32.28 -16.02 15.81
CA GLU A 206 31.47 -15.73 16.99
C GLU A 206 31.32 -14.21 17.17
N GLY A 207 30.15 -13.79 17.65
CA GLY A 207 29.93 -12.41 18.05
C GLY A 207 28.82 -12.28 19.07
N THR A 208 28.96 -11.30 19.95
CA THR A 208 28.01 -11.02 21.04
C THR A 208 27.57 -9.57 20.97
N GLY A 209 26.30 -9.31 21.25
CA GLY A 209 25.75 -7.97 21.18
C GLY A 209 24.49 -7.81 22.02
N ASN A 210 24.32 -6.59 22.51
CA ASN A 210 23.22 -6.24 23.39
C ASN A 210 21.95 -5.93 22.60
N ARG A 211 20.89 -6.71 22.80
CA ARG A 211 19.65 -6.59 22.04
C ARG A 211 18.66 -5.65 22.72
N THR A 212 18.24 -4.59 22.02
CA THR A 212 17.26 -3.60 22.51
C THR A 212 15.84 -3.80 21.99
N SER A 213 15.60 -4.88 21.23
CA SER A 213 14.35 -5.18 20.49
C SER A 213 13.58 -6.38 21.12
N PRO A 214 12.41 -6.82 20.62
CA PRO A 214 11.40 -7.55 21.40
C PRO A 214 11.83 -8.91 21.98
N ALA A 215 11.06 -9.36 22.97
CA ALA A 215 11.40 -10.43 23.91
C ALA A 215 11.47 -11.87 23.34
N THR A 216 11.32 -12.11 22.03
CA THR A 216 11.49 -13.46 21.46
C THR A 216 12.34 -13.38 20.20
N LEU A 217 13.32 -14.27 20.09
CA LEU A 217 14.14 -14.47 18.91
C LEU A 217 13.54 -15.54 18.02
N THR A 218 13.48 -15.21 16.74
CA THR A 218 12.70 -15.96 15.77
C THR A 218 13.42 -16.24 14.46
N PHE A 219 14.47 -15.46 14.17
CA PHE A 219 15.32 -15.66 13.01
C PHE A 219 16.70 -15.01 13.20
N LEU A 220 17.64 -15.42 12.36
CA LEU A 220 19.03 -14.95 12.26
C LEU A 220 19.34 -14.70 10.79
N ASP A 221 19.86 -13.54 10.42
CA ASP A 221 20.42 -13.32 9.09
C ASP A 221 21.91 -13.66 9.11
N LEU A 222 22.31 -14.69 8.38
CA LEU A 222 23.73 -15.01 8.15
C LEU A 222 24.35 -14.02 7.17
N ILE A 223 23.58 -13.61 6.15
CA ILE A 223 23.98 -12.60 5.18
C ILE A 223 22.91 -11.53 5.22
N ASN A 224 23.30 -10.29 5.43
CA ASN A 224 22.40 -9.15 5.38
C ASN A 224 22.98 -8.02 4.50
N ASN A 225 22.12 -7.42 3.68
CA ASN A 225 22.38 -6.20 2.91
C ASN A 225 23.59 -6.28 1.96
N VAL A 226 23.77 -7.41 1.27
CA VAL A 226 24.88 -7.61 0.33
C VAL A 226 24.48 -7.27 -1.10
N ASN A 227 25.20 -6.35 -1.74
CA ASN A 227 24.98 -5.97 -3.14
C ASN A 227 26.23 -6.31 -3.97
N THR A 228 26.05 -7.00 -5.10
CA THR A 228 27.14 -7.36 -6.04
C THR A 228 27.00 -6.68 -7.40
N SER A 229 26.15 -5.66 -7.52
CA SER A 229 25.97 -4.89 -8.75
C SER A 229 27.27 -4.24 -9.20
N GLY A 230 27.59 -4.42 -10.48
CA GLY A 230 28.84 -3.96 -11.08
C GLY A 230 30.08 -4.77 -10.66
N LEU A 231 29.94 -5.84 -9.87
CA LEU A 231 31.04 -6.73 -9.52
C LEU A 231 31.15 -7.87 -10.53
N ALA A 232 32.39 -8.23 -10.89
CA ALA A 232 32.67 -9.22 -11.93
C ALA A 232 32.55 -10.68 -11.46
N ASP A 233 32.76 -10.92 -10.16
CA ASP A 233 32.77 -12.25 -9.56
C ASP A 233 31.56 -12.47 -8.64
N PRO A 234 31.15 -13.73 -8.41
CA PRO A 234 30.11 -14.05 -7.43
C PRO A 234 30.64 -14.00 -5.99
N LEU A 235 29.73 -13.87 -5.02
CA LEU A 235 30.03 -14.14 -3.61
C LEU A 235 29.61 -15.58 -3.28
N VAL A 236 30.56 -16.39 -2.80
CA VAL A 236 30.31 -17.80 -2.45
C VAL A 236 30.90 -18.12 -1.10
N ILE A 237 30.06 -18.59 -0.18
CA ILE A 237 30.42 -18.92 1.21
C ILE A 237 29.75 -20.23 1.60
N ASP A 238 30.50 -21.12 2.26
CA ASP A 238 29.97 -22.32 2.88
C ASP A 238 29.74 -22.09 4.37
N PHE A 239 28.67 -22.65 4.93
CA PHE A 239 28.29 -22.53 6.34
C PHE A 239 28.03 -23.91 6.96
N ALA A 240 28.40 -24.06 8.24
CA ALA A 240 28.15 -25.25 9.05
C ALA A 240 27.83 -24.90 10.51
N ASP A 241 27.09 -25.79 11.19
CA ASP A 241 26.82 -25.79 12.64
C ASP A 241 26.57 -24.42 13.26
N ILE A 242 25.35 -23.91 13.07
CA ILE A 242 24.93 -22.59 13.56
C ILE A 242 24.23 -22.72 14.92
N GLN A 243 24.59 -21.84 15.86
CA GLN A 243 23.99 -21.77 17.18
C GLN A 243 23.76 -20.31 17.60
N VAL A 244 22.66 -20.09 18.31
CA VAL A 244 22.35 -18.81 18.96
C VAL A 244 22.23 -19.07 20.46
N GLN A 245 23.01 -18.34 21.24
CA GLN A 245 23.05 -18.44 22.68
C GLN A 245 22.53 -17.16 23.33
N LYS A 246 21.78 -17.34 24.41
CA LYS A 246 21.34 -16.29 25.32
C LYS A 246 21.75 -16.69 26.73
N ALA A 247 22.68 -15.95 27.33
CA ALA A 247 23.22 -16.27 28.66
C ALA A 247 23.57 -17.76 28.79
N SER A 248 22.95 -18.53 29.69
CA SER A 248 23.17 -19.99 29.85
C SER A 248 22.25 -20.88 29.01
N SER A 249 21.40 -20.31 28.15
CA SER A 249 20.46 -21.04 27.29
C SER A 249 20.95 -21.03 25.85
N ILE A 250 21.00 -22.20 25.21
CA ILE A 250 21.46 -22.36 23.83
C ILE A 250 20.31 -22.86 22.97
N SER A 251 20.20 -22.34 21.74
CA SER A 251 19.29 -22.93 20.76
C SER A 251 19.71 -24.38 20.49
N PRO A 252 18.79 -25.26 20.08
CA PRO A 252 19.19 -26.50 19.43
C PRO A 252 20.21 -26.20 18.32
N LEU A 253 21.14 -27.13 18.10
CA LEU A 253 22.06 -27.04 16.96
C LEU A 253 21.22 -26.97 15.68
N ILE A 254 21.34 -25.87 14.95
CA ILE A 254 20.65 -25.68 13.68
C ILE A 254 21.48 -26.42 12.64
N LYS A 255 21.16 -27.70 12.44
CA LYS A 255 21.90 -28.55 11.52
C LYS A 255 21.86 -27.98 10.10
N THR A 256 23.00 -27.99 9.42
CA THR A 256 23.15 -27.41 8.08
C THR A 256 22.82 -28.39 6.94
N ALA A 257 22.27 -29.57 7.27
CA ALA A 257 21.66 -30.53 6.34
C ALA A 257 20.45 -31.25 6.97
N GLY A 258 19.56 -31.76 6.12
CA GLY A 258 18.34 -32.49 6.52
C GLY A 258 17.08 -31.62 6.69
N ALA A 259 15.93 -32.29 6.79
CA ALA A 259 14.58 -31.70 6.73
C ALA A 259 14.20 -30.74 7.89
N ALA A 260 15.11 -30.47 8.83
CA ALA A 260 14.83 -29.75 10.08
C ALA A 260 15.34 -28.29 10.11
N ALA A 261 15.98 -27.78 9.04
CA ALA A 261 16.69 -26.51 9.11
C ALA A 261 16.13 -25.45 8.15
N SER A 262 15.55 -24.37 8.67
CA SER A 262 14.79 -23.42 7.86
C SER A 262 15.56 -22.16 7.40
N ARG A 263 16.16 -22.13 6.19
CA ARG A 263 16.87 -21.04 5.46
C ARG A 263 16.12 -20.32 4.30
N VAL A 264 15.70 -19.07 4.46
CA VAL A 264 15.12 -18.26 3.37
C VAL A 264 16.21 -17.35 2.78
N ALA A 265 16.40 -17.34 1.47
CA ALA A 265 17.29 -16.39 0.79
C ALA A 265 16.52 -15.57 -0.24
N GLY A 266 16.82 -14.27 -0.33
CA GLY A 266 16.10 -13.35 -1.20
C GLY A 266 16.86 -12.06 -1.47
N GLU A 267 16.43 -11.37 -2.52
CA GLU A 267 16.87 -10.01 -2.86
C GLU A 267 15.88 -9.02 -2.22
N TYR A 268 16.39 -8.09 -1.41
CA TYR A 268 15.65 -6.90 -0.97
C TYR A 268 15.50 -6.01 -2.21
N VAL A 269 14.31 -6.06 -2.80
CA VAL A 269 13.96 -5.17 -3.90
C VAL A 269 13.62 -3.83 -3.28
N ASP A 270 14.62 -2.97 -3.20
CA ASP A 270 14.46 -1.57 -2.82
C ASP A 270 13.40 -0.94 -3.74
N TYR A 271 12.34 -0.39 -3.13
CA TYR A 271 11.30 0.30 -3.89
C TYR A 271 11.99 1.45 -4.63
N ARG A 272 12.15 1.31 -5.94
CA ARG A 272 12.43 2.46 -6.81
C ARG A 272 11.47 3.57 -6.38
N ALA A 273 12.04 4.74 -6.08
CA ALA A 273 11.31 5.88 -5.53
C ALA A 273 9.91 5.98 -6.16
N PRO A 274 8.83 5.91 -5.35
CA PRO A 274 7.49 5.94 -5.88
C PRO A 274 7.33 7.20 -6.73
N LEU A 275 6.64 7.06 -7.87
CA LEU A 275 6.34 8.21 -8.74
C LEU A 275 5.49 9.24 -8.02
N TYR A 276 4.74 8.77 -7.03
CA TYR A 276 3.93 9.57 -6.13
C TYR A 276 3.77 8.86 -4.80
N ASP A 277 3.89 9.59 -3.70
CA ASP A 277 3.67 9.08 -2.35
C ASP A 277 3.24 10.22 -1.44
N THR A 278 2.13 10.03 -0.75
CA THR A 278 1.59 11.02 0.20
C THR A 278 2.25 10.94 1.57
N GLY A 279 2.90 9.83 1.91
CA GLY A 279 3.01 9.42 3.31
C GLY A 279 1.63 9.13 3.93
N PHE A 280 1.58 8.83 5.22
CA PHE A 280 0.29 8.73 5.91
C PHE A 280 -0.28 10.13 6.16
N ILE A 281 -1.52 10.32 5.72
CA ILE A 281 -2.32 11.53 5.92
C ILE A 281 -3.62 11.18 6.62
N ASP A 282 -4.11 12.09 7.44
CA ASP A 282 -5.34 11.89 8.19
C ASP A 282 -6.55 11.85 7.25
N ARG A 283 -7.44 10.89 7.47
CA ARG A 283 -8.72 10.77 6.75
C ARG A 283 -9.58 12.02 6.91
N TRP A 284 -9.56 12.56 8.13
CA TRP A 284 -10.28 13.75 8.57
C TRP A 284 -9.26 14.75 9.12
N GLY A 285 -8.94 15.77 8.32
CA GLY A 285 -8.03 16.83 8.74
C GLY A 285 -8.66 17.79 9.76
N SER A 286 -7.85 18.71 10.27
CA SER A 286 -8.35 19.81 11.09
C SER A 286 -9.25 20.73 10.26
N THR A 287 -10.51 20.84 10.66
CA THR A 287 -11.57 21.59 9.97
C THR A 287 -11.98 22.87 10.69
N VAL A 288 -11.54 23.09 11.93
CA VAL A 288 -11.83 24.32 12.66
C VAL A 288 -10.54 24.78 13.36
N PRO A 289 -10.06 26.02 13.13
CA PRO A 289 -8.98 26.59 13.92
C PRO A 289 -9.34 26.57 15.40
N SER A 290 -8.42 26.15 16.27
CA SER A 290 -8.64 26.08 17.72
C SER A 290 -9.03 27.43 18.35
N GLU A 291 -8.70 28.55 17.70
CA GLU A 291 -9.11 29.90 18.09
C GLU A 291 -10.63 30.15 17.97
N LEU A 292 -11.35 29.34 17.18
CA LEU A 292 -12.80 29.39 17.03
C LEU A 292 -13.53 28.35 17.90
N LEU A 293 -12.79 27.54 18.65
CA LEU A 293 -13.31 26.50 19.54
C LEU A 293 -13.23 26.99 20.99
N GLU A 294 -14.23 26.63 21.78
CA GLU A 294 -14.19 26.87 23.21
C GLU A 294 -13.23 25.85 23.85
N TRP A 295 -12.50 26.23 24.90
CA TRP A 295 -11.51 25.34 25.54
C TRP A 295 -12.11 24.01 26.05
N GLU A 296 -13.41 24.00 26.31
CA GLU A 296 -14.18 22.83 26.75
C GLU A 296 -14.67 21.95 25.58
N ASP A 297 -14.51 22.39 24.32
CA ASP A 297 -14.93 21.61 23.15
C ASP A 297 -14.02 20.39 22.96
N ASP A 298 -14.62 19.23 22.69
CA ASP A 298 -13.93 17.94 22.54
C ASP A 298 -12.85 17.96 21.43
N ASN A 299 -13.01 18.81 20.42
CA ASN A 299 -12.07 18.98 19.31
C ASN A 299 -11.14 20.19 19.47
N PHE A 300 -11.09 20.84 20.64
CA PHE A 300 -10.29 22.07 20.85
C PHE A 300 -8.80 21.91 20.48
N TRP A 301 -8.21 20.74 20.75
CA TRP A 301 -6.79 20.50 20.55
C TRP A 301 -6.39 20.07 19.13
N ASP A 302 -7.29 19.45 18.37
CA ASP A 302 -7.00 18.92 17.03
C ASP A 302 -7.77 19.62 15.90
N GLY A 303 -8.82 20.37 16.24
CA GLY A 303 -9.71 21.06 15.32
C GLY A 303 -10.46 20.11 14.37
N LYS A 304 -10.48 18.81 14.66
CA LYS A 304 -11.12 17.80 13.80
C LYS A 304 -12.65 17.87 13.92
N PRO A 305 -13.39 17.39 12.90
CA PRO A 305 -14.84 17.26 13.04
C PRO A 305 -15.17 16.24 14.14
N LEU A 306 -16.28 16.46 14.85
CA LEU A 306 -16.75 15.53 15.86
C LEU A 306 -17.26 14.23 15.21
N GLN A 307 -17.17 13.12 15.95
CA GLN A 307 -17.66 11.80 15.50
C GLN A 307 -19.13 11.86 15.05
N GLU A 308 -19.98 12.57 15.81
CA GLU A 308 -21.41 12.71 15.49
C GLU A 308 -21.70 13.55 14.23
N ASP A 309 -20.79 14.45 13.87
CA ASP A 309 -20.92 15.27 12.66
C ASP A 309 -20.54 14.47 11.42
N ILE A 310 -19.47 13.67 11.50
CA ILE A 310 -19.04 12.85 10.37
C ILE A 310 -20.06 11.76 10.04
N GLU A 311 -20.78 11.21 11.03
CA GLU A 311 -21.84 10.21 10.81
C GLU A 311 -22.98 10.72 9.90
N ARG A 312 -23.15 12.05 9.78
CA ARG A 312 -24.15 12.67 8.92
C ARG A 312 -23.63 12.96 7.51
N PHE A 313 -22.33 12.85 7.27
CA PHE A 313 -21.74 13.11 5.97
C PHE A 313 -21.74 11.85 5.10
N PRO A 314 -21.74 12.03 3.77
CA PRO A 314 -21.41 10.95 2.86
C PRO A 314 -20.00 10.43 3.17
N GLN A 315 -19.87 9.13 3.44
CA GLN A 315 -18.59 8.52 3.79
C GLN A 315 -17.77 8.24 2.54
N ASN A 316 -17.15 9.27 1.97
CA ASN A 316 -16.34 9.16 0.77
C ASN A 316 -14.93 9.69 1.02
N LEU A 317 -13.94 8.81 1.09
CA LEU A 317 -12.53 9.20 1.04
C LEU A 317 -12.24 9.64 -0.39
N ILE A 318 -11.93 10.91 -0.61
CA ILE A 318 -11.54 11.44 -1.93
C ILE A 318 -10.12 11.97 -1.84
N HIS A 319 -9.24 11.41 -2.64
CA HIS A 319 -7.85 11.84 -2.78
C HIS A 319 -7.60 12.40 -4.17
N VAL A 320 -7.10 13.64 -4.22
CA VAL A 320 -6.72 14.32 -5.46
C VAL A 320 -5.21 14.38 -5.56
N VAL A 321 -4.67 13.82 -6.62
CA VAL A 321 -3.25 13.92 -6.96
C VAL A 321 -3.01 15.29 -7.61
N PRO A 322 -2.03 16.09 -7.15
CA PRO A 322 -1.85 17.47 -7.60
C PRO A 322 -1.74 17.60 -9.13
N ALA A 323 -1.06 16.67 -9.78
CA ALA A 323 -0.94 16.54 -11.23
C ALA A 323 -1.20 15.08 -11.65
N PRO A 324 -1.64 14.83 -12.90
CA PRO A 324 -1.75 13.46 -13.40
C PRO A 324 -0.41 12.71 -13.34
N ILE A 325 -0.40 11.55 -12.69
CA ILE A 325 0.79 10.69 -12.60
C ILE A 325 0.61 9.47 -13.49
N GLN A 326 1.61 9.19 -14.33
CA GLN A 326 1.66 8.02 -15.21
C GLN A 326 2.21 6.82 -14.45
N ALA A 327 1.36 6.09 -13.74
CA ALA A 327 1.74 4.89 -13.00
C ALA A 327 1.03 3.65 -13.53
N ARG A 328 1.66 2.48 -13.41
CA ARG A 328 1.00 1.20 -13.69
C ARG A 328 0.25 0.70 -12.46
N TYR A 329 0.90 0.83 -11.30
CA TYR A 329 0.39 0.35 -10.04
C TYR A 329 0.02 1.51 -9.14
N TRP A 330 -1.09 1.38 -8.44
CA TRP A 330 -1.49 2.27 -7.36
C TRP A 330 -1.70 1.45 -6.09
N GLN A 331 -1.20 1.94 -4.96
CA GLN A 331 -1.44 1.34 -3.66
C GLN A 331 -2.10 2.35 -2.73
N ILE A 332 -3.17 1.92 -2.05
CA ILE A 332 -3.83 2.66 -0.99
C ILE A 332 -3.66 1.86 0.30
N ASP A 333 -3.02 2.45 1.30
CA ASP A 333 -2.89 1.86 2.63
C ASP A 333 -3.86 2.55 3.58
N LEU A 334 -4.60 1.78 4.37
CA LEU A 334 -5.61 2.26 5.30
C LEU A 334 -5.30 1.77 6.71
N THR A 335 -5.21 2.67 7.69
CA THR A 335 -4.98 2.31 9.09
C THR A 335 -5.95 3.07 9.99
N ASP A 336 -6.54 2.40 10.96
CA ASP A 336 -7.52 3.00 11.88
C ASP A 336 -7.60 2.17 13.18
N PRO A 337 -6.52 2.17 13.99
CA PRO A 337 -6.38 1.27 15.14
C PRO A 337 -7.48 1.45 16.21
N SER A 338 -8.14 2.60 16.24
CA SER A 338 -9.17 2.97 17.21
C SER A 338 -10.58 2.98 16.62
N ASN A 339 -10.82 2.37 15.46
CA ASN A 339 -12.16 2.31 14.87
C ASN A 339 -13.14 1.57 15.81
N PRO A 340 -14.23 2.21 16.27
CA PRO A 340 -15.21 1.57 17.16
C PRO A 340 -15.89 0.33 16.56
N ALA A 341 -15.97 0.23 15.23
CA ALA A 341 -16.55 -0.93 14.55
C ALA A 341 -15.65 -2.18 14.60
N GLY A 342 -14.36 -2.03 14.93
CA GLY A 342 -13.40 -3.14 14.96
C GLY A 342 -12.84 -3.54 13.59
N TYR A 343 -13.26 -2.89 12.51
CA TYR A 343 -12.80 -3.13 11.13
C TYR A 343 -12.90 -1.85 10.29
N ILE A 344 -12.14 -1.80 9.20
CA ILE A 344 -12.30 -0.82 8.12
C ILE A 344 -13.15 -1.46 7.03
N GLU A 345 -14.12 -0.72 6.51
CA GLU A 345 -15.03 -1.12 5.45
C GLU A 345 -15.04 -0.06 4.34
N ALA A 346 -15.22 -0.49 3.09
CA ALA A 346 -15.55 0.39 1.98
C ALA A 346 -16.36 -0.38 0.91
N GLY A 347 -17.27 0.32 0.21
CA GLY A 347 -18.18 -0.27 -0.77
C GLY A 347 -17.67 -0.27 -2.21
N ARG A 348 -16.96 0.77 -2.66
CA ARG A 348 -16.44 0.84 -4.05
C ARG A 348 -15.19 1.70 -4.17
N LEU A 349 -14.27 1.28 -5.03
CA LEU A 349 -13.13 2.09 -5.45
C LEU A 349 -13.46 2.85 -6.75
N PHE A 350 -13.23 4.15 -6.73
CA PHE A 350 -13.12 4.98 -7.91
C PHE A 350 -11.65 5.35 -8.11
N ILE A 351 -11.08 5.07 -9.27
CA ILE A 351 -9.73 5.55 -9.59
C ILE A 351 -9.63 5.87 -11.08
N GLY A 352 -8.97 6.97 -11.43
CA GLY A 352 -8.83 7.34 -12.83
C GLY A 352 -8.18 8.71 -13.03
N ASN A 353 -8.14 9.12 -14.30
CA ASN A 353 -7.71 10.47 -14.65
C ASN A 353 -8.83 11.48 -14.33
N ALA A 354 -8.48 12.75 -14.24
CA ALA A 354 -9.45 13.82 -14.05
C ALA A 354 -9.09 15.06 -14.86
N TYR A 355 -10.10 15.60 -15.53
CA TYR A 355 -10.00 16.87 -16.24
C TYR A 355 -10.14 18.02 -15.25
N GLN A 356 -9.19 18.96 -15.28
CA GLN A 356 -9.33 20.25 -14.60
C GLN A 356 -9.45 21.32 -15.67
N PRO A 357 -10.59 22.02 -15.75
CA PRO A 357 -10.74 23.10 -16.69
C PRO A 357 -9.77 24.26 -16.37
N PRO A 358 -9.30 25.01 -17.38
CA PRO A 358 -8.45 26.19 -17.17
C PRO A 358 -9.12 27.28 -16.32
N HIS A 359 -10.45 27.32 -16.37
CA HIS A 359 -11.29 28.24 -15.60
C HIS A 359 -12.27 27.45 -14.75
N SER A 360 -12.50 27.93 -13.52
CA SER A 360 -13.56 27.39 -12.66
C SER A 360 -14.91 27.45 -13.36
N PRO A 361 -15.87 26.58 -12.98
CA PRO A 361 -17.21 26.66 -13.51
C PRO A 361 -17.81 28.07 -13.38
N ARG A 362 -18.65 28.43 -14.35
CA ARG A 362 -19.35 29.72 -14.35
C ARG A 362 -20.10 29.88 -13.02
N SER A 363 -20.10 31.09 -12.48
CA SER A 363 -20.87 31.41 -11.27
C SER A 363 -22.34 31.01 -11.46
N GLY A 364 -22.91 30.32 -10.48
CA GLY A 364 -24.24 29.70 -10.58
C GLY A 364 -24.24 28.18 -10.60
N LEU A 365 -23.12 27.51 -10.28
CA LEU A 365 -23.10 26.08 -9.96
C LEU A 365 -24.20 25.78 -8.93
N ARG A 366 -25.04 24.79 -9.25
CA ARG A 366 -26.14 24.35 -8.40
C ARG A 366 -25.79 23.00 -7.82
N LEU A 367 -25.78 22.90 -6.50
CA LEU A 367 -25.69 21.64 -5.78
C LEU A 367 -26.92 21.53 -4.88
N GLY A 368 -27.63 20.42 -4.96
CA GLY A 368 -28.82 20.19 -4.14
C GLY A 368 -29.17 18.72 -4.01
N TYR A 369 -30.01 18.41 -3.03
CA TYR A 369 -30.57 17.06 -2.86
C TYR A 369 -31.87 16.92 -3.62
N GLU A 370 -32.01 15.84 -4.39
CA GLU A 370 -33.29 15.37 -4.89
C GLU A 370 -33.77 14.20 -4.03
N THR A 371 -35.02 14.23 -3.56
CA THR A 371 -35.59 13.11 -2.81
C THR A 371 -36.12 12.02 -3.75
N ARG A 372 -35.98 10.76 -3.32
CA ARG A 372 -36.64 9.61 -3.95
C ARG A 372 -37.96 9.26 -3.28
N THR A 373 -38.35 10.03 -2.27
CA THR A 373 -39.56 9.78 -1.48
C THR A 373 -40.77 9.83 -2.38
N THR A 374 -41.56 8.76 -2.38
CA THR A 374 -42.80 8.72 -3.15
C THR A 374 -43.95 9.22 -2.28
N VAL A 375 -44.76 10.13 -2.82
CA VAL A 375 -45.95 10.67 -2.14
C VAL A 375 -47.18 10.06 -2.79
N THR A 376 -48.02 9.41 -2.00
CA THR A 376 -49.31 8.88 -2.44
C THR A 376 -50.43 9.59 -1.69
N THR A 377 -51.30 10.29 -2.41
CA THR A 377 -52.45 10.98 -1.83
C THR A 377 -53.68 10.06 -1.85
N ALA A 378 -54.29 9.82 -0.69
CA ALA A 378 -55.55 9.09 -0.60
C ALA A 378 -56.75 9.92 -1.08
N ILE A 379 -57.85 9.24 -1.41
CA ILE A 379 -59.09 9.88 -1.87
C ILE A 379 -59.63 10.93 -0.86
N GLY A 380 -59.37 10.73 0.44
CA GLY A 380 -59.72 11.67 1.51
C GLY A 380 -58.74 12.83 1.71
N GLY A 381 -57.73 12.98 0.86
CA GLY A 381 -56.74 14.07 0.92
C GLY A 381 -55.55 13.82 1.85
N ALA A 382 -55.50 12.70 2.58
CA ALA A 382 -54.35 12.33 3.41
C ALA A 382 -53.17 11.88 2.53
N GLU A 383 -51.97 12.36 2.83
CA GLU A 383 -50.74 12.00 2.13
C GLU A 383 -49.98 10.89 2.88
N PHE A 384 -49.52 9.90 2.13
CA PHE A 384 -48.65 8.82 2.60
C PHE A 384 -47.29 8.95 1.94
N PHE A 385 -46.24 8.89 2.75
CA PHE A 385 -44.86 9.08 2.32
C PHE A 385 -44.08 7.77 2.43
N ASP A 386 -43.54 7.28 1.31
CA ASP A 386 -42.51 6.22 1.30
C ASP A 386 -41.13 6.90 1.30
N ARG A 387 -40.58 7.14 2.50
CA ARG A 387 -39.33 7.88 2.67
C ARG A 387 -38.15 7.09 2.15
N ARG A 388 -37.40 7.69 1.25
CA ARG A 388 -36.16 7.13 0.68
C ARG A 388 -35.03 8.14 0.80
N GLU A 389 -33.81 7.62 0.85
CA GLU A 389 -32.62 8.46 0.87
C GLU A 389 -32.55 9.33 -0.39
N GLY A 390 -32.28 10.62 -0.20
CA GLY A 390 -32.04 11.54 -1.30
C GLY A 390 -30.64 11.38 -1.85
N TYR A 391 -30.42 11.88 -3.05
CA TYR A 391 -29.10 11.89 -3.67
C TYR A 391 -28.77 13.31 -4.13
N ARG A 392 -27.49 13.63 -4.25
CA ARG A 392 -27.04 14.94 -4.73
C ARG A 392 -27.15 15.04 -6.25
N VAL A 393 -27.49 16.23 -6.73
CA VAL A 393 -27.41 16.61 -8.14
C VAL A 393 -26.64 17.91 -8.24
N ALA A 394 -25.65 17.91 -9.13
CA ALA A 394 -24.85 19.06 -9.45
C ALA A 394 -25.09 19.47 -10.91
N ARG A 395 -25.35 20.76 -11.13
CA ARG A 395 -25.41 21.36 -12.46
C ARG A 395 -24.48 22.53 -12.55
N PHE A 396 -23.61 22.54 -13.56
CA PHE A 396 -22.61 23.57 -13.76
C PHE A 396 -22.26 23.74 -15.23
N ASP A 397 -21.76 24.91 -15.58
CA ASP A 397 -21.30 25.25 -16.91
C ASP A 397 -19.80 25.50 -16.87
N LEU A 398 -19.04 24.89 -17.77
CA LEU A 398 -17.62 25.16 -17.98
C LEU A 398 -17.48 26.19 -19.11
N PRO A 399 -17.19 27.47 -18.79
CA PRO A 399 -17.14 28.52 -19.78
C PRO A 399 -15.75 28.58 -20.43
N VAL A 400 -15.70 29.03 -21.69
CA VAL A 400 -14.46 29.42 -22.38
C VAL A 400 -13.37 28.34 -22.31
N LEU A 401 -13.67 27.20 -22.89
CA LEU A 401 -12.72 26.10 -23.08
C LEU A 401 -12.02 26.26 -24.42
N ASP A 402 -10.74 25.89 -24.50
CA ASP A 402 -10.10 25.66 -25.79
C ASP A 402 -10.85 24.53 -26.51
N ARG A 403 -11.21 24.76 -27.79
CA ARG A 403 -12.04 23.82 -28.54
C ARG A 403 -11.37 22.45 -28.67
N ASP A 404 -10.07 22.43 -28.96
CA ASP A 404 -9.38 21.18 -29.26
C ASP A 404 -9.14 20.38 -27.97
N GLU A 405 -8.87 21.08 -26.85
CA GLU A 405 -8.85 20.50 -25.50
C GLU A 405 -10.22 19.94 -25.08
N ALA A 406 -11.31 20.70 -25.28
CA ALA A 406 -12.65 20.28 -24.91
C ALA A 406 -13.12 19.04 -25.69
N LEU A 407 -12.77 18.96 -26.98
CA LEU A 407 -13.05 17.77 -27.80
C LEU A 407 -12.31 16.53 -27.26
N ALA A 408 -11.01 16.67 -26.96
CA ALA A 408 -10.18 15.55 -26.52
C ALA A 408 -10.46 15.11 -25.06
N ALA A 409 -10.84 16.04 -24.18
CA ALA A 409 -11.03 15.75 -22.76
C ALA A 409 -12.50 15.48 -22.41
N LEU A 410 -13.43 16.32 -22.88
CA LEU A 410 -14.81 16.30 -22.40
C LEU A 410 -15.75 15.53 -23.33
N LEU A 411 -15.66 15.74 -24.65
CA LEU A 411 -16.50 15.01 -25.59
C LEU A 411 -16.13 13.52 -25.63
N ASP A 412 -14.84 13.21 -25.59
CA ASP A 412 -14.36 11.83 -25.44
C ASP A 412 -14.77 11.21 -24.10
N LEU A 413 -14.75 11.97 -23.00
CA LEU A 413 -15.26 11.51 -21.70
C LEU A 413 -16.75 11.16 -21.78
N GLN A 414 -17.58 12.00 -22.39
CA GLN A 414 -19.01 11.71 -22.60
C GLN A 414 -19.22 10.45 -23.44
N ARG A 415 -18.41 10.27 -24.50
CA ARG A 415 -18.46 9.09 -25.36
C ARG A 415 -18.05 7.81 -24.63
N GLU A 416 -17.03 7.86 -23.77
CA GLU A 416 -16.52 6.71 -23.03
C GLU A 416 -17.42 6.34 -21.84
N VAL A 417 -17.91 7.33 -21.10
CA VAL A 417 -18.73 7.12 -19.89
C VAL A 417 -20.19 6.85 -20.23
N GLY A 418 -20.75 7.54 -21.22
CA GLY A 418 -22.20 7.54 -21.46
C GLY A 418 -23.00 8.07 -20.27
N ILE A 419 -24.27 7.70 -20.17
CA ILE A 419 -25.14 8.06 -19.02
C ILE A 419 -25.09 7.03 -17.90
N ASP A 420 -24.44 5.90 -18.13
CA ASP A 420 -24.42 4.69 -17.31
C ASP A 420 -23.04 4.41 -16.66
N GLY A 421 -21.99 5.05 -17.15
CA GLY A 421 -20.66 5.05 -16.54
C GLY A 421 -20.55 5.97 -15.34
N GLU A 422 -19.45 5.81 -14.61
CA GLU A 422 -19.19 6.55 -13.38
C GLU A 422 -18.21 7.70 -13.62
N VAL A 423 -18.54 8.85 -13.01
CA VAL A 423 -17.69 10.02 -12.90
C VAL A 423 -17.55 10.42 -11.45
N LEU A 424 -16.46 11.12 -11.12
CA LEU A 424 -16.23 11.71 -9.81
C LEU A 424 -16.22 13.23 -9.97
N LEU A 425 -17.20 13.90 -9.39
CA LEU A 425 -17.22 15.36 -9.34
C LEU A 425 -16.45 15.81 -8.10
N VAL A 426 -15.39 16.60 -8.32
CA VAL A 426 -14.66 17.29 -7.26
C VAL A 426 -14.88 18.79 -7.43
N ILE A 427 -15.66 19.40 -6.53
CA ILE A 427 -16.00 20.82 -6.66
C ILE A 427 -14.81 21.69 -6.26
N ASP A 428 -14.24 21.47 -5.08
CA ASP A 428 -13.02 22.15 -4.65
C ASP A 428 -12.13 21.18 -3.86
N ALA A 429 -11.01 20.76 -4.45
CA ALA A 429 -10.03 19.91 -3.78
C ALA A 429 -9.27 20.63 -2.65
N ASP A 430 -9.25 21.97 -2.65
CA ASP A 430 -8.55 22.76 -1.64
C ASP A 430 -9.43 22.96 -0.37
N ASP A 431 -10.76 22.79 -0.49
CA ASP A 431 -11.71 22.90 0.62
C ASP A 431 -11.91 21.54 1.30
N ALA A 432 -10.90 21.12 2.05
CA ALA A 432 -10.92 19.84 2.78
C ALA A 432 -12.12 19.70 3.74
N GLN A 433 -12.68 20.81 4.24
CA GLN A 433 -13.81 20.82 5.18
C GLN A 433 -15.10 20.38 4.50
N ASN A 434 -15.38 20.93 3.32
CA ASN A 434 -16.63 20.67 2.60
C ASN A 434 -16.47 19.69 1.44
N LEU A 435 -15.25 19.20 1.17
CA LEU A 435 -14.95 18.29 0.07
C LEU A 435 -15.96 17.13 0.01
N GLN A 436 -16.24 16.48 1.14
CA GLN A 436 -17.16 15.33 1.19
C GLN A 436 -18.63 15.69 1.04
N ARG A 437 -19.02 16.90 1.47
CA ARG A 437 -20.38 17.41 1.32
C ARG A 437 -20.66 17.81 -0.13
N GLN A 438 -19.65 18.35 -0.80
CA GLN A 438 -19.75 18.91 -2.15
C GLN A 438 -19.47 17.90 -3.26
N SER A 439 -18.48 17.03 -3.06
CA SER A 439 -17.93 16.13 -4.07
C SER A 439 -18.46 14.72 -3.92
N PHE A 440 -18.70 14.05 -5.04
CA PHE A 440 -19.35 12.74 -5.05
C PHE A 440 -19.12 11.96 -6.32
N ARG A 441 -19.19 10.63 -6.18
CA ARG A 441 -19.30 9.70 -7.32
C ARG A 441 -20.71 9.79 -7.89
N GLY A 442 -20.81 10.02 -9.19
CA GLY A 442 -22.08 10.09 -9.89
C GLY A 442 -22.00 9.54 -11.31
N ARG A 443 -23.01 9.86 -12.09
CA ARG A 443 -23.10 9.63 -13.53
C ARG A 443 -23.72 10.84 -14.20
N PHE A 444 -23.50 10.99 -15.50
CA PHE A 444 -24.19 12.02 -16.27
C PHE A 444 -25.71 11.72 -16.28
N ARG A 445 -26.52 12.74 -15.95
CA ARG A 445 -27.98 12.65 -16.03
C ARG A 445 -28.44 12.69 -17.49
N SER A 446 -27.83 13.60 -18.25
CA SER A 446 -27.95 13.77 -19.69
C SER A 446 -26.57 14.08 -20.28
N LEU A 447 -26.38 13.79 -21.57
CA LEU A 447 -25.19 14.18 -22.31
C LEU A 447 -25.49 15.50 -23.02
N GLU A 448 -25.12 16.61 -22.38
CA GLU A 448 -25.28 17.93 -22.97
C GLU A 448 -24.22 18.18 -24.05
N PRO A 449 -24.59 18.83 -25.17
CA PRO A 449 -23.68 19.06 -26.28
C PRO A 449 -22.54 20.01 -25.92
N LEU A 450 -21.39 19.84 -26.57
CA LEU A 450 -20.33 20.83 -26.60
C LEU A 450 -20.74 21.98 -27.53
N VAL A 451 -20.82 23.20 -27.02
CA VAL A 451 -21.29 24.39 -27.77
C VAL A 451 -20.10 25.22 -28.22
N TYR A 452 -20.01 25.55 -29.51
CA TYR A 452 -18.96 26.43 -30.01
C TYR A 452 -19.39 27.90 -29.87
N ILE A 453 -18.69 28.64 -29.01
CA ILE A 453 -19.04 30.03 -28.67
C ILE A 453 -18.28 31.06 -29.50
N ALA A 454 -17.09 30.71 -29.99
CA ALA A 454 -16.26 31.54 -30.86
C ALA A 454 -15.24 30.66 -31.60
N ALA A 455 -14.50 31.25 -32.55
CA ALA A 455 -13.42 30.54 -33.23
C ALA A 455 -12.36 30.08 -32.22
N GLY A 456 -12.16 28.76 -32.12
CA GLY A 456 -11.21 28.15 -31.18
C GLY A 456 -11.73 27.96 -29.75
N TYR A 457 -12.98 28.36 -29.45
CA TYR A 457 -13.53 28.26 -28.09
C TYR A 457 -14.86 27.53 -28.03
N ALA A 458 -15.05 26.77 -26.96
CA ALA A 458 -16.28 26.04 -26.66
C ALA A 458 -16.75 26.29 -25.22
N GLU A 459 -17.99 25.94 -24.92
CA GLU A 459 -18.52 25.81 -23.56
C GLU A 459 -19.30 24.51 -23.44
N GLN A 460 -19.39 23.96 -22.22
CA GLN A 460 -20.16 22.75 -21.97
C GLN A 460 -20.85 22.80 -20.62
N THR A 461 -22.13 22.43 -20.63
CA THR A 461 -22.93 22.22 -19.43
C THR A 461 -22.83 20.77 -19.00
N PHE A 462 -22.83 20.51 -17.69
CA PHE A 462 -22.97 19.17 -17.15
C PHE A 462 -24.06 19.13 -16.10
N GLU A 463 -24.80 18.02 -16.08
CA GLU A 463 -25.69 17.66 -14.99
C GLU A 463 -25.31 16.26 -14.49
N ILE A 464 -24.79 16.21 -13.27
CA ILE A 464 -24.26 14.98 -12.65
C ILE A 464 -25.17 14.61 -11.47
N LYS A 465 -25.63 13.36 -11.48
CA LYS A 465 -26.42 12.78 -10.41
C LYS A 465 -25.58 11.78 -9.63
N GLU A 466 -25.62 11.87 -8.31
CA GLU A 466 -24.96 10.94 -7.40
C GLU A 466 -25.48 9.50 -7.56
N LEU A 467 -24.55 8.55 -7.45
CA LEU A 467 -24.79 7.12 -7.46
C LEU A 467 -24.79 6.58 -6.04
N GLN A 468 -25.92 5.99 -5.63
CA GLN A 468 -26.09 5.27 -4.36
C GLN A 468 -25.83 3.78 -4.53
#